data_AF-A0A0D2Y615-F1
#
_entry.id   AF-A0A0D2Y615-F1
#
_cell.length_a   1.000
_cell.length_b   1.000
_cell.length_c   1.000
_cell.angle_alpha   90.00
_cell.angle_beta   90.00
_cell.angle_gamma   90.00
#
_symmetry.space_group_name_H-M   'P 1'
#
loop_
_entity.id
_entity.type
_entity.pdbx_description
1 polymer ?
#
loop_
_entity_poly.entity_id
_entity_poly.type
_entity_poly.pdbx_seq_one_letter_code
_entity_poly.pdbx_strand_id
1 'polypeptide(L)'
;MDTHAWLSSSDLSTPMTRKLMKEVIDVANALGVPLGYGLIDRLLEKILAMPPIGSSMRTDYENGKPMEVEVILGYPVRKGKELGIDVATTETLYTILLAINKRLISAQSK
;
A
#
# COMPACT_ATOMS: atom_id res chain seq x y z
N MET A 1 11.87 -8.20 -3.53
CA MET A 1 11.42 -7.28 -4.61
C MET A 1 11.49 -5.86 -4.07
N ASP A 2 12.25 -4.98 -4.72
CA ASP A 2 12.34 -3.55 -4.40
C ASP A 2 11.34 -2.72 -5.23
N THR A 3 11.32 -1.41 -5.01
CA THR A 3 10.42 -0.47 -5.70
C THR A 3 10.57 -0.46 -7.21
N HIS A 4 11.78 -0.55 -7.75
CA HIS A 4 12.00 -0.51 -9.20
C HIS A 4 11.56 -1.82 -9.83
N ALA A 5 11.99 -2.94 -9.24
CA ALA A 5 11.60 -4.28 -9.68
C ALA A 5 10.08 -4.47 -9.63
N TRP A 6 9.38 -3.89 -8.64
CA TRP A 6 7.92 -3.87 -8.61
C TRP A 6 7.34 -3.06 -9.78
N LEU A 7 7.76 -1.81 -9.95
CA LEU A 7 7.18 -0.92 -10.97
C LEU A 7 7.41 -1.43 -12.40
N SER A 8 8.50 -2.17 -12.63
CA SER A 8 8.83 -2.80 -13.91
C SER A 8 8.38 -4.27 -14.04
N SER A 9 7.70 -4.84 -13.04
CA SER A 9 7.33 -6.27 -13.03
C SER A 9 6.26 -6.63 -14.06
N SER A 10 5.46 -5.65 -14.48
CA SER A 10 4.39 -5.79 -15.47
C SER A 10 3.97 -4.40 -15.96
N ASP A 11 3.47 -4.32 -17.19
CA ASP A 11 2.83 -3.12 -17.74
C ASP A 11 1.61 -2.67 -16.89
N LEU A 12 1.10 -3.54 -16.01
CA LEU A 12 0.00 -3.25 -15.08
C LEU A 12 0.45 -2.64 -13.74
N SER A 13 1.73 -2.77 -13.36
CA SER A 13 2.19 -2.46 -12.01
C SER A 13 2.18 -0.96 -11.70
N THR A 14 2.65 -0.13 -12.64
CA THR A 14 2.59 1.34 -12.48
C THR A 14 1.14 1.87 -12.49
N PRO A 15 0.27 1.47 -13.45
CA PRO A 15 -1.16 1.85 -13.41
C PRO A 15 -1.86 1.46 -12.10
N MET A 16 -1.63 0.24 -11.60
CA MET A 16 -2.21 -0.22 -10.34
C MET A 16 -1.69 0.58 -9.14
N THR A 17 -0.38 0.88 -9.10
CA THR A 17 0.22 1.73 -8.06
C THR A 17 -0.40 3.12 -8.06
N ARG A 18 -0.60 3.73 -9.23
CA ARG A 18 -1.27 5.03 -9.36
C ARG A 18 -2.70 4.99 -8.83
N LYS A 19 -3.46 3.92 -9.14
CA LYS A 19 -4.82 3.75 -8.64
C LYS A 19 -4.84 3.67 -7.11
N LEU A 20 -3.95 2.87 -6.51
CA LEU A 20 -3.84 2.77 -5.05
C LEU A 20 -3.53 4.12 -4.40
N MET A 21 -2.58 4.88 -4.96
CA MET A 21 -2.24 6.20 -4.42
C MET A 21 -3.41 7.18 -4.55
N LYS A 22 -4.17 7.12 -5.65
CA LYS A 22 -5.38 7.93 -5.83
C LYS A 22 -6.44 7.58 -4.79
N GLU A 23 -6.75 6.30 -4.58
CA GLU A 23 -7.73 5.85 -3.59
C GLU A 23 -7.41 6.38 -2.19
N VAL A 24 -6.13 6.33 -1.77
CA VAL A 24 -5.70 6.87 -0.48
C VAL A 24 -5.80 8.39 -0.42
N ILE A 25 -5.51 9.10 -1.52
CA ILE A 25 -5.69 10.56 -1.63
C ILE A 25 -7.18 10.93 -1.56
N ASP A 26 -8.07 10.17 -2.20
CA ASP A 26 -9.52 10.40 -2.15
C ASP A 26 -10.02 10.31 -0.70
N VAL A 27 -9.59 9.29 0.04
CA VAL A 27 -9.90 9.13 1.47
C VAL A 27 -9.34 10.29 2.30
N ALA A 28 -8.09 10.69 2.07
CA ALA A 28 -7.47 11.80 2.79
C ALA A 28 -8.23 13.13 2.56
N ASN A 29 -8.61 13.42 1.32
CA ASN A 29 -9.36 14.62 0.97
C ASN A 29 -10.74 14.66 1.64
N ALA A 30 -11.44 13.53 1.69
CA ALA A 30 -12.73 13.43 2.37
C ALA A 30 -12.64 13.54 3.89
N LEU A 31 -11.47 13.24 4.48
CA LEU A 31 -11.16 13.50 5.89
C LEU A 31 -10.71 14.95 6.15
N GLY A 32 -10.73 15.82 5.13
CA GLY A 32 -10.31 17.23 5.27
C GLY A 32 -8.79 17.42 5.24
N VAL A 33 -8.02 16.43 4.80
CA VAL A 33 -6.57 16.54 4.57
C VAL A 33 -6.33 16.84 3.09
N PRO A 34 -6.06 18.09 2.70
CA PRO A 34 -5.99 18.47 1.29
C PRO A 34 -4.70 17.94 0.65
N LEU A 35 -4.83 16.88 -0.15
CA LEU A 35 -3.77 16.30 -0.96
C LEU A 35 -4.11 16.45 -2.44
N GLY A 36 -3.24 17.12 -3.19
CA GLY A 36 -3.38 17.25 -4.64
C GLY A 36 -2.99 15.96 -5.37
N TYR A 37 -3.71 15.62 -6.44
CA TYR A 37 -3.45 14.41 -7.22
C TYR A 37 -2.07 14.39 -7.91
N GLY A 38 -1.47 15.56 -8.17
CA GLY A 38 -0.09 15.66 -8.66
C GLY A 38 0.96 15.11 -7.69
N LEU A 39 0.58 14.82 -6.43
CA LEU A 39 1.41 14.08 -5.49
C LEU A 39 1.80 12.70 -6.03
N ILE A 40 0.93 12.06 -6.81
CA ILE A 40 1.17 10.71 -7.37
C ILE A 40 2.39 10.75 -8.29
N ASP A 41 2.42 11.67 -9.25
CA ASP A 41 3.54 11.83 -10.19
C ASP A 41 4.82 12.15 -9.44
N ARG A 42 4.77 13.12 -8.52
CA ARG A 42 5.93 13.54 -7.73
C ARG A 42 6.55 12.38 -6.92
N LEU A 43 5.72 11.51 -6.34
CA LEU A 43 6.19 10.37 -5.56
C LEU A 43 6.74 9.25 -6.46
N LEU A 44 6.15 9.02 -7.63
CA LEU A 44 6.67 8.07 -8.61
C LEU A 44 8.00 8.53 -9.22
N GLU A 45 8.10 9.80 -9.60
CA GLU A 45 9.35 10.40 -10.08
C GLU A 45 10.44 10.30 -9.01
N LYS A 46 10.09 10.66 -7.76
CA LYS A 46 11.02 10.57 -6.64
C LYS A 46 11.52 9.15 -6.42
N ILE A 47 10.64 8.14 -6.42
CA ILE A 47 11.08 6.77 -6.14
C ILE A 47 11.95 6.20 -7.27
N LEU A 48 11.70 6.60 -8.53
CA LEU A 48 12.52 6.20 -9.68
C LEU A 48 13.86 6.95 -9.78
N ALA A 49 13.97 8.11 -9.14
CA ALA A 49 15.22 8.87 -9.08
C ALA A 49 16.15 8.44 -7.93
N MET A 50 15.66 7.61 -7.00
CA MET A 50 16.42 7.10 -5.86
C MET A 50 16.98 5.70 -6.18
N PRO A 51 18.04 5.24 -5.49
CA PRO A 51 18.43 3.84 -5.54
C PRO A 51 17.25 2.91 -5.19
N PRO A 52 17.16 1.70 -5.77
CA PRO A 52 16.09 0.76 -5.43
C PRO A 52 16.06 0.45 -3.94
N ILE A 53 14.87 0.52 -3.33
CA ILE A 53 14.66 0.26 -1.90
C ILE A 53 13.51 -0.70 -1.67
N GLY A 54 13.58 -1.48 -0.58
CA GLY A 54 12.45 -2.22 -0.02
C GLY A 54 11.65 -1.36 0.98
N SER A 55 10.38 -1.72 1.22
CA SER A 55 9.58 -1.11 2.28
C SER A 55 9.88 -1.73 3.65
N SER A 56 9.62 -0.99 4.74
CA SER A 56 9.70 -1.51 6.11
C SER A 56 8.82 -2.75 6.30
N MET A 57 7.56 -2.71 5.82
CA MET A 57 6.64 -3.82 5.91
C MET A 57 7.15 -5.09 5.20
N ARG A 58 7.93 -4.94 4.11
CA ARG A 58 8.62 -6.08 3.48
C ARG A 58 9.71 -6.63 4.40
N THR A 59 10.51 -5.74 5.01
CA THR A 59 11.55 -6.14 5.97
C THR A 59 10.95 -6.85 7.18
N ASP A 60 9.77 -6.45 7.66
CA ASP A 60 9.06 -7.18 8.72
C ASP A 60 8.68 -8.59 8.25
N TYR A 61 8.09 -8.73 7.07
CA TYR A 61 7.78 -10.04 6.49
C TYR A 61 9.02 -10.95 6.38
N GLU A 62 10.12 -10.43 5.84
CA GLU A 62 11.37 -11.19 5.64
C GLU A 62 12.00 -11.62 6.97
N ASN A 63 11.88 -10.81 8.01
CA ASN A 63 12.36 -11.13 9.35
C ASN A 63 11.36 -11.94 10.19
N GLY A 64 10.24 -12.36 9.59
CA GLY A 64 9.19 -13.07 10.30
C GLY A 64 8.49 -12.23 11.37
N LYS A 65 8.50 -10.90 11.29
CA LYS A 65 7.78 -10.04 12.24
C LYS A 65 6.34 -9.78 11.78
N PRO A 66 5.41 -9.47 12.71
CA PRO A 66 4.09 -8.98 12.33
C PRO A 66 4.20 -7.76 11.40
N MET A 67 3.50 -7.78 10.28
CA MET A 67 3.46 -6.68 9.32
C MET A 67 2.49 -5.56 9.75
N GLU A 68 2.79 -4.31 9.38
CA GLU A 68 1.99 -3.10 9.65
C GLU A 68 0.69 -2.96 8.80
N VAL A 69 0.06 -4.09 8.44
CA VAL A 69 -1.06 -4.16 7.48
C VAL A 69 -2.26 -3.30 7.92
N GLU A 70 -2.58 -3.31 9.22
CA GLU A 70 -3.71 -2.60 9.79
C GLU A 70 -3.60 -1.07 9.71
N VAL A 71 -2.39 -0.55 9.87
CA VAL A 71 -2.15 0.89 9.92
C VAL A 71 -1.98 1.43 8.50
N ILE A 72 -1.23 0.74 7.65
CA ILE A 72 -0.92 1.23 6.29
C ILE A 72 -2.12 1.07 5.35
N LEU A 73 -2.76 -0.11 5.33
CA LEU A 73 -3.85 -0.40 4.38
C LEU A 73 -5.21 -0.50 5.07
N GLY A 74 -5.26 -1.00 6.31
CA GLY A 74 -6.51 -1.15 7.05
C GLY A 74 -7.19 0.19 7.34
N TYR A 75 -6.42 1.23 7.66
CA TYR A 75 -6.97 2.57 7.93
C TYR A 75 -7.69 3.17 6.70
N PRO A 76 -7.06 3.31 5.51
CA PRO A 76 -7.76 3.85 4.35
C PRO A 76 -8.94 2.97 3.91
N VAL A 77 -8.88 1.65 4.07
CA VAL A 77 -10.03 0.76 3.78
C VAL A 77 -11.22 1.05 4.70
N ARG A 78 -10.98 1.12 6.03
CA ARG A 78 -12.05 1.45 6.99
C ARG A 78 -12.65 2.83 6.72
N LYS A 79 -11.81 3.84 6.50
CA LYS A 79 -12.26 5.21 6.23
C LYS A 79 -12.95 5.36 4.88
N GLY A 80 -12.47 4.67 3.85
CA GLY A 80 -13.16 4.62 2.55
C GLY A 80 -14.57 4.08 2.70
N LYS A 81 -14.75 2.98 3.42
CA LYS A 81 -16.07 2.40 3.70
C LYS A 81 -16.97 3.33 4.51
N GLU A 82 -16.46 3.96 5.57
CA GLU A 82 -17.22 4.91 6.41
C GLU A 82 -17.70 6.14 5.62
N LEU A 83 -16.90 6.58 4.64
CA LEU A 83 -17.14 7.79 3.85
C LEU A 83 -17.83 7.51 2.50
N GLY A 84 -18.07 6.24 2.15
CA GLY A 84 -18.65 5.86 0.85
C GLY A 84 -17.70 6.05 -0.34
N ILE A 85 -16.39 5.99 -0.12
CA ILE A 85 -15.35 6.14 -1.14
C ILE A 85 -14.89 4.76 -1.61
N ASP A 86 -14.88 4.56 -2.92
CA ASP A 86 -14.38 3.33 -3.52
C ASP A 86 -12.84 3.24 -3.36
N VAL A 87 -12.42 2.16 -2.69
CA VAL A 87 -11.00 1.84 -2.42
C VAL A 87 -10.71 0.38 -2.78
N ALA A 88 -11.38 -0.17 -3.79
CA ALA A 88 -11.34 -1.58 -4.14
C ALA A 88 -9.93 -2.14 -4.35
N THR A 89 -9.01 -1.37 -4.93
CA THR A 89 -7.62 -1.84 -5.12
C THR A 89 -6.88 -1.95 -3.80
N THR A 90 -7.01 -0.95 -2.93
CA THR A 90 -6.46 -0.95 -1.57
C THR A 90 -7.07 -2.05 -0.70
N GLU A 91 -8.39 -2.26 -0.79
CA GLU A 91 -9.12 -3.32 -0.08
C GLU A 91 -8.66 -4.72 -0.50
N THR A 92 -8.42 -4.93 -1.79
CA THR A 92 -7.91 -6.20 -2.31
C THR A 92 -6.54 -6.52 -1.72
N LEU A 93 -5.61 -5.55 -1.72
CA LEU A 93 -4.27 -5.75 -1.14
C LEU A 93 -4.33 -5.95 0.37
N TYR A 94 -5.15 -5.17 1.08
CA TYR A 94 -5.36 -5.33 2.52
C TYR A 94 -5.81 -6.76 2.84
N THR A 95 -6.80 -7.27 2.13
CA THR A 95 -7.35 -8.63 2.33
C THR A 95 -6.29 -9.71 2.15
N ILE A 96 -5.50 -9.63 1.08
CA ILE A 96 -4.43 -10.62 0.80
C ILE A 96 -3.34 -10.54 1.88
N LEU A 97 -2.89 -9.33 2.22
CA LEU A 97 -1.81 -9.14 3.18
C LEU A 97 -2.22 -9.50 4.61
N LEU A 98 -3.50 -9.35 4.98
CA LEU A 98 -4.03 -9.87 6.24
C LEU A 98 -3.89 -11.39 6.34
N ALA A 99 -4.25 -12.13 5.29
CA ALA A 99 -4.12 -13.58 5.28
C ALA A 99 -2.66 -14.02 5.39
N ILE A 100 -1.75 -13.34 4.67
CA ILE A 100 -0.31 -13.59 4.76
C ILE A 100 0.22 -13.29 6.16
N ASN A 101 -0.15 -12.15 6.76
CA ASN A 101 0.28 -11.76 8.10
C ASN A 101 -0.20 -12.77 9.15
N LYS A 102 -1.47 -13.19 9.07
CA LYS A 102 -2.04 -14.20 9.97
C LYS A 102 -1.28 -15.52 9.90
N ARG A 103 -0.92 -15.97 8.69
CA ARG A 103 -0.11 -17.18 8.49
C ARG A 103 1.29 -17.01 9.10
N LEU A 104 1.92 -15.85 8.91
CA LEU A 104 3.25 -15.55 9.44
C LEU A 104 3.29 -15.58 10.97
N ILE A 105 2.28 -14.97 11.62
CA ILE A 105 2.16 -14.93 13.09
C ILE A 105 1.86 -16.32 13.66
N SER A 106 0.96 -17.08 13.01
CA SER A 106 0.59 -18.42 13.46
C SER A 106 1.75 -19.42 13.37
N ALA A 107 2.67 -19.23 12.42
CA ALA A 107 3.86 -20.08 12.28
C ALA A 107 4.91 -19.85 13.39
N GLN A 108 4.91 -18.67 14.03
CA GLN A 108 5.81 -18.36 15.15
C GLN A 108 5.28 -18.79 16.51
N SER A 109 3.98 -19.01 16.62
CA SER A 109 3.33 -19.47 17.86
C SER A 109 3.38 -21.00 18.03
N LYS A 110 4.12 -21.71 17.15
CA LYS A 110 4.38 -23.15 17.19
C LYS A 110 5.86 -23.39 17.46
#